data_AF-A0A0H4T2Y9-F1
#
_entry.id   AF-A0A0H4T2Y9-F1
#
_cell.length_a   1.000
_cell.length_b   1.000
_cell.length_c   1.000
_cell.angle_alpha   90.00
_cell.angle_beta   90.00
_cell.angle_gamma   90.00
#
_symmetry.space_group_name_H-M   'P 1'
#
loop_
_entity.id
_entity.type
_entity.pdbx_description
1 polymer ?
#
loop_
_entity_poly.entity_id
_entity_poly.type
_entity_poly.pdbx_seq_one_letter_code
_entity_poly.pdbx_strand_id
1 'polypeptide(L)'
;MANGPRYAVKFRRRREGKTDYRRRLALLKSHQTRMVVRRTNTRTIVQFVDFDPKGDIVRAAATSQELKAFGWPQGHSNTPSSYLAGLLAARRAVKAGVKEAVLDLGLSMPVGGGGLFAALKGALDGGVKVPHAPDVLPAKERLEGAHINPSLKAPFDAARKQILGDERGDRP
;
A
#
# COMPACT_ATOMS: atom_id res chain seq x y z
N MET A 1 -6.51 31.56 -11.75
CA MET A 1 -5.95 32.46 -10.74
C MET A 1 -7.09 33.00 -9.88
N ALA A 2 -6.81 33.67 -8.75
CA ALA A 2 -7.85 34.30 -7.95
C ALA A 2 -8.32 35.58 -8.65
N ASN A 3 -9.62 35.69 -8.92
CA ASN A 3 -10.17 36.74 -9.79
C ASN A 3 -10.92 37.84 -9.01
N GLY A 4 -10.81 37.89 -7.68
CA GLY A 4 -11.43 38.94 -6.86
C GLY A 4 -11.65 38.56 -5.40
N PRO A 5 -12.20 39.48 -4.58
CA PRO A 5 -12.35 39.32 -3.14
C PRO A 5 -13.36 38.23 -2.73
N ARG A 6 -14.34 37.91 -3.59
CA ARG A 6 -15.30 36.81 -3.36
C ARG A 6 -14.77 35.44 -3.80
N TYR A 7 -13.57 35.36 -4.36
CA TYR A 7 -13.02 34.11 -4.87
C TYR A 7 -12.60 33.18 -3.72
N ALA A 8 -13.38 32.13 -3.48
CA ALA A 8 -13.04 31.10 -2.50
C ALA A 8 -11.98 30.14 -3.07
N VAL A 9 -10.73 30.30 -2.61
CA VAL A 9 -9.63 29.44 -3.02
C VAL A 9 -9.79 28.04 -2.41
N LYS A 10 -9.84 27.01 -3.25
CA LYS A 10 -9.86 25.61 -2.80
C LYS A 10 -8.59 25.27 -2.00
N PHE A 11 -8.70 24.34 -1.05
CA PHE A 11 -7.55 23.85 -0.27
C PHE A 11 -6.36 23.44 -1.16
N ARG A 12 -5.14 23.67 -0.68
CA ARG A 12 -3.88 23.41 -1.43
C ARG A 12 -3.86 22.04 -2.11
N ARG A 13 -4.05 20.94 -1.36
CA ARG A 13 -4.02 19.57 -1.92
C ARG A 13 -5.15 19.26 -2.91
N ARG A 14 -6.24 20.02 -2.87
CA ARG A 14 -7.32 19.92 -3.87
C ARG A 14 -6.92 20.62 -5.17
N ARG A 15 -6.25 21.77 -5.09
CA ARG A 15 -5.68 22.47 -6.25
C ARG A 15 -4.57 21.66 -6.93
N GLU A 16 -3.73 20.99 -6.13
CA GLU A 16 -2.67 20.10 -6.63
C GLU A 16 -3.19 18.75 -7.16
N GLY A 17 -4.48 18.44 -7.01
CA GLY A 17 -5.03 17.16 -7.46
C GLY A 17 -4.46 15.94 -6.74
N LYS A 18 -4.09 16.06 -5.46
CA LYS A 18 -3.46 14.97 -4.68
C LYS A 18 -4.39 14.31 -3.67
N THR A 19 -5.52 14.94 -3.35
CA THR A 19 -6.40 14.45 -2.27
C THR A 19 -7.86 14.73 -2.59
N ASP A 20 -8.66 13.68 -2.45
CA ASP A 20 -10.11 13.77 -2.36
C ASP A 20 -10.50 13.89 -0.88
N TYR A 21 -10.93 15.09 -0.47
CA TYR A 21 -11.30 15.37 0.91
C TYR A 21 -12.60 14.68 1.34
N ARG A 22 -13.52 14.36 0.41
CA ARG A 22 -14.77 13.66 0.73
C ARG A 22 -14.47 12.20 1.10
N ARG A 23 -13.66 11.53 0.25
CA ARG A 23 -13.18 10.17 0.54
C ARG A 23 -12.34 10.12 1.81
N ARG A 24 -11.42 11.08 1.98
CA ARG A 24 -10.60 11.17 3.19
C ARG A 24 -11.45 11.31 4.45
N LEU A 25 -12.46 12.19 4.44
CA LEU A 25 -13.35 12.36 5.58
C LEU A 25 -14.10 11.05 5.91
N ALA A 26 -14.60 10.34 4.90
CA ALA A 26 -15.26 9.05 5.09
C ALA A 26 -14.33 8.00 5.72
N LEU A 27 -13.06 7.94 5.31
CA LEU A 27 -12.06 7.05 5.91
C LEU A 27 -11.76 7.43 7.37
N LEU A 28 -11.60 8.72 7.67
CA LEU A 28 -11.26 9.21 9.01
C LEU A 28 -12.38 8.96 10.04
N LYS A 29 -13.64 8.86 9.61
CA LYS A 29 -14.77 8.50 10.50
C LYS A 29 -14.62 7.12 11.14
N SER A 30 -13.79 6.24 10.58
CA SER A 30 -13.51 4.94 11.20
C SER A 30 -12.63 5.05 12.46
N HIS A 31 -11.91 6.16 12.66
CA HIS A 31 -10.89 6.32 13.69
C HIS A 31 -9.77 5.27 13.67
N GLN A 32 -9.66 4.48 12.61
CA GLN A 32 -8.63 3.46 12.43
C GLN A 32 -7.43 4.00 11.65
N THR A 33 -6.28 3.33 11.80
CA THR A 33 -5.09 3.55 10.98
C THR A 33 -5.44 3.35 9.50
N ARG A 34 -4.94 4.23 8.63
CA ARG A 34 -5.16 4.11 7.18
C ARG A 34 -4.00 3.38 6.52
N MET A 35 -4.29 2.32 5.78
CA MET A 35 -3.36 1.67 4.88
C MET A 35 -3.35 2.41 3.54
N VAL A 36 -2.43 3.35 3.40
CA VAL A 36 -2.26 4.18 2.21
C VAL A 36 -1.43 3.40 1.18
N VAL A 37 -2.05 3.04 0.06
CA VAL A 37 -1.36 2.38 -1.06
C VAL A 37 -1.28 3.34 -2.24
N ARG A 38 -0.07 3.59 -2.73
CA ARG A 38 0.18 4.46 -3.89
C ARG A 38 1.06 3.75 -4.89
N ARG A 39 0.68 3.82 -6.16
CA ARG A 39 1.46 3.28 -7.27
C ARG A 39 2.08 4.42 -8.06
N THR A 40 3.34 4.27 -8.41
CA THR A 40 4.02 5.09 -9.42
C THR A 40 4.33 4.22 -10.65
N ASN A 41 4.91 4.81 -11.69
CA ASN A 41 5.29 4.06 -12.89
C ASN A 41 6.30 2.95 -12.57
N THR A 42 7.16 3.16 -11.58
CA THR A 42 8.30 2.28 -11.27
C THR A 42 8.19 1.55 -9.95
N ARG A 43 7.37 2.02 -9.00
CA ARG A 43 7.28 1.45 -7.64
C ARG A 43 5.86 1.46 -7.07
N THR A 44 5.67 0.65 -6.04
CA THR A 44 4.49 0.65 -5.17
C THR A 44 4.95 1.06 -3.78
N ILE A 45 4.23 2.01 -3.19
CA ILE A 45 4.48 2.56 -1.86
C ILE A 45 3.28 2.18 -0.99
N VAL A 46 3.56 1.59 0.18
CA VAL A 46 2.55 1.20 1.16
C VAL A 46 2.92 1.84 2.49
N GLN A 47 1.95 2.51 3.12
CA GLN A 47 2.14 3.21 4.39
C GLN A 47 0.96 2.93 5.33
N PHE A 48 1.24 2.84 6.62
CA PHE A 48 0.24 2.82 7.69
C PHE A 48 0.27 4.17 8.41
N VAL A 49 -0.85 4.89 8.33
CA VAL A 49 -0.91 6.31 8.64
C VAL A 49 -2.02 6.60 9.64
N ASP A 50 -1.66 7.17 10.77
CA ASP A 50 -2.58 7.67 11.78
C ASP A 50 -2.95 9.12 11.53
N PHE A 51 -4.11 9.51 12.03
CA PHE A 51 -4.57 10.89 12.02
C PHE A 51 -4.06 11.62 13.27
N ASP A 52 -3.45 12.79 13.06
CA ASP A 52 -3.20 13.77 14.11
C ASP A 52 -3.63 15.17 13.60
N PRO A 53 -4.19 16.05 14.46
CA PRO A 53 -4.67 17.37 14.06
C PRO A 53 -3.60 18.26 13.40
N LYS A 54 -2.33 18.12 13.77
CA LYS A 54 -1.22 18.89 13.18
C LYS A 54 -0.80 18.33 11.82
N GLY A 55 -0.97 17.04 11.61
CA GLY A 55 -0.65 16.35 10.36
C GLY A 55 -0.59 14.85 10.53
N ASP A 56 -0.76 14.11 9.44
CA ASP A 56 -0.74 12.64 9.47
C ASP A 56 0.61 12.08 9.97
N ILE A 57 0.57 11.06 10.83
CA ILE A 57 1.75 10.38 11.37
C ILE A 57 1.89 9.01 10.70
N VAL A 58 3.07 8.72 10.14
CA VAL A 58 3.36 7.42 9.53
C VAL A 58 3.92 6.47 10.58
N ARG A 59 3.23 5.36 10.84
CA ARG A 59 3.66 4.32 11.79
C ARG A 59 4.61 3.31 11.16
N ALA A 60 4.33 2.94 9.92
CA ALA A 60 5.14 2.01 9.16
C ALA A 60 5.01 2.34 7.67
N ALA A 61 6.08 2.05 6.92
CA ALA A 61 6.09 2.21 5.47
C ALA A 61 6.96 1.13 4.84
N ALA A 62 6.67 0.78 3.60
CA ALA A 62 7.58 0.06 2.74
C ALA A 62 7.40 0.49 1.28
N THR A 63 8.50 0.46 0.55
CA THR A 63 8.54 0.69 -0.89
C THR A 63 9.00 -0.58 -1.59
N SER A 64 8.41 -0.89 -2.73
CA SER A 64 8.80 -2.07 -3.52
C SER A 64 10.25 -2.07 -4.03
N GLN A 65 10.95 -0.94 -3.96
CA GLN A 65 12.38 -0.83 -4.25
C GLN A 65 13.24 -1.55 -3.20
N GLU A 66 12.79 -1.58 -1.94
CA GLU A 66 13.47 -2.26 -0.84
C GLU A 66 13.51 -3.78 -1.04
N LEU A 67 12.61 -4.32 -1.86
CA LEU A 67 12.56 -5.76 -2.19
C LEU A 67 13.85 -6.28 -2.83
N LYS A 68 14.69 -5.41 -3.39
CA LYS A 68 16.03 -5.78 -3.88
C LYS A 68 16.88 -6.42 -2.78
N ALA A 69 16.76 -5.94 -1.54
CA ALA A 69 17.46 -6.50 -0.39
C ALA A 69 16.96 -7.90 0.01
N PHE A 70 15.76 -8.27 -0.45
CA PHE A 70 15.11 -9.56 -0.21
C PHE A 70 15.19 -10.49 -1.42
N GLY A 71 16.14 -10.27 -2.32
CA GLY A 71 16.38 -11.12 -3.48
C GLY A 71 15.36 -10.99 -4.61
N TRP A 72 14.51 -9.95 -4.62
CA TRP A 72 13.59 -9.71 -5.72
C TRP A 72 14.31 -9.10 -6.94
N PRO A 73 14.33 -9.77 -8.11
CA PRO A 73 15.28 -9.46 -9.17
C PRO A 73 14.95 -8.19 -9.95
N GLN A 74 13.71 -8.02 -10.43
CA GLN A 74 13.35 -6.90 -11.29
C GLN A 74 11.84 -6.63 -11.38
N GLY A 75 11.51 -5.38 -11.74
CA GLY A 75 10.14 -4.90 -11.92
C GLY A 75 9.45 -4.64 -10.58
N HIS A 76 9.48 -3.39 -10.11
CA HIS A 76 8.98 -3.00 -8.78
C HIS A 76 7.56 -2.38 -8.79
N SER A 77 6.91 -2.28 -9.95
CA SER A 77 5.53 -1.76 -10.11
C SER A 77 4.51 -2.79 -10.58
N ASN A 78 4.88 -4.08 -10.56
CA ASN A 78 4.04 -5.20 -10.95
C ASN A 78 3.18 -5.75 -9.78
N THR A 79 2.30 -6.69 -10.09
CA THR A 79 1.40 -7.32 -9.11
C THR A 79 2.16 -8.06 -8.00
N PRO A 80 3.17 -8.91 -8.31
CA PRO A 80 3.97 -9.60 -7.28
C PRO A 80 4.70 -8.63 -6.34
N SER A 81 5.33 -7.58 -6.88
CA SER A 81 6.03 -6.57 -6.07
C SER A 81 5.10 -5.79 -5.18
N SER A 82 3.87 -5.51 -5.66
CA SER A 82 2.88 -4.81 -4.85
C SER A 82 2.43 -5.67 -3.67
N TYR A 83 2.27 -6.97 -3.87
CA TYR A 83 2.01 -7.93 -2.79
C TYR A 83 3.16 -7.97 -1.78
N LEU A 84 4.40 -8.16 -2.25
CA LEU A 84 5.57 -8.23 -1.37
C LEU A 84 5.79 -6.92 -0.60
N ALA A 85 5.57 -5.75 -1.23
CA ALA A 85 5.64 -4.46 -0.55
C ALA A 85 4.55 -4.31 0.52
N GLY A 86 3.34 -4.78 0.26
CA GLY A 86 2.25 -4.83 1.25
C GLY A 86 2.59 -5.73 2.43
N LEU A 87 3.17 -6.90 2.16
CA LEU A 87 3.62 -7.85 3.18
C LEU A 87 4.72 -7.26 4.08
N LEU A 88 5.72 -6.63 3.48
CA LEU A 88 6.82 -5.97 4.19
C LEU A 88 6.30 -4.81 5.06
N ALA A 89 5.45 -3.95 4.50
CA ALA A 89 4.86 -2.84 5.25
C ALA A 89 4.02 -3.34 6.43
N ALA A 90 3.24 -4.41 6.24
CA ALA A 90 2.40 -4.97 7.30
C ALA A 90 3.22 -5.58 8.43
N ARG A 91 4.33 -6.27 8.13
CA ARG A 91 5.23 -6.78 9.18
C ARG A 91 5.80 -5.65 10.04
N ARG A 92 6.24 -4.56 9.40
CA ARG A 92 6.67 -3.35 10.11
C ARG A 92 5.53 -2.71 10.92
N ALA A 93 4.31 -2.72 10.38
CA ALA A 93 3.14 -2.18 11.07
C ALA A 93 2.76 -2.99 12.31
N VAL A 94 2.79 -4.32 12.23
CA VAL A 94 2.54 -5.21 13.36
C VAL A 94 3.59 -5.00 14.46
N LYS A 95 4.87 -4.85 14.09
CA LYS A 95 5.95 -4.48 15.03
C LYS A 95 5.69 -3.12 15.70
N ALA A 96 5.13 -2.17 14.95
CA ALA A 96 4.71 -0.85 15.46
C ALA A 96 3.37 -0.86 16.23
N GLY A 97 2.74 -2.04 16.43
CA GLY A 97 1.50 -2.19 17.19
C GLY A 97 0.20 -2.00 16.39
N VAL A 98 0.26 -1.86 15.07
CA VAL A 98 -0.92 -1.70 14.21
C VAL A 98 -1.54 -3.07 13.91
N LYS A 99 -2.76 -3.31 14.42
CA LYS A 99 -3.50 -4.58 14.22
C LYS A 99 -4.58 -4.49 13.14
N GLU A 100 -5.19 -3.32 13.01
CA GLU A 100 -6.32 -3.08 12.12
C GLU A 100 -6.06 -1.83 11.29
N ALA A 101 -6.48 -1.84 10.03
CA ALA A 101 -6.36 -0.69 9.17
C ALA A 101 -7.48 -0.64 8.11
N VAL A 102 -7.76 0.55 7.59
CA VAL A 102 -8.68 0.76 6.46
C VAL A 102 -7.90 1.12 5.21
N LEU A 103 -8.24 0.50 4.08
CA LEU A 103 -7.57 0.73 2.80
C LEU A 103 -7.86 2.16 2.25
N ASP A 104 -6.79 2.91 1.98
CA ASP A 104 -6.82 4.23 1.35
C ASP A 104 -6.09 4.17 -0.01
N LEU A 105 -6.87 4.13 -1.10
CA LEU A 105 -6.37 4.18 -2.49
C LEU A 105 -6.20 5.61 -3.03
N GLY A 106 -6.60 6.62 -2.25
CA GLY A 106 -6.58 8.01 -2.65
C GLY A 106 -7.44 8.27 -3.89
N LEU A 107 -6.76 8.68 -4.97
CA LEU A 107 -7.38 9.03 -6.24
C LEU A 107 -7.37 7.86 -7.25
N SER A 108 -6.73 6.74 -6.91
CA SER A 108 -6.71 5.58 -7.78
C SER A 108 -8.09 4.91 -7.85
N MET A 109 -8.40 4.36 -9.02
CA MET A 109 -9.64 3.61 -9.24
C MET A 109 -9.54 2.22 -8.60
N PRO A 110 -10.58 1.75 -7.89
CA PRO A 110 -10.63 0.39 -7.35
C PRO A 110 -10.94 -0.60 -8.49
N VAL A 111 -9.89 -1.19 -9.06
CA VAL A 111 -10.01 -2.24 -10.09
C VAL A 111 -9.66 -3.59 -9.48
N GLY A 112 -10.61 -4.53 -9.47
CA GLY A 112 -10.41 -5.88 -8.95
C GLY A 112 -9.21 -6.59 -9.57
N GLY A 113 -8.45 -7.33 -8.77
CA GLY A 113 -7.24 -8.03 -9.22
C GLY A 113 -6.06 -7.14 -9.64
N GLY A 114 -6.16 -5.82 -9.42
CA GLY A 114 -5.08 -4.86 -9.66
C GLY A 114 -3.97 -4.92 -8.60
N GLY A 115 -2.82 -4.31 -8.91
CA GLY A 115 -1.67 -4.27 -7.99
C GLY A 115 -1.97 -3.62 -6.62
N LEU A 116 -2.93 -2.71 -6.55
CA LEU A 116 -3.37 -2.09 -5.29
C LEU A 116 -4.00 -3.13 -4.34
N PHE A 117 -4.84 -4.02 -4.87
CA PHE A 117 -5.43 -5.11 -4.08
C PHE A 117 -4.45 -6.27 -3.85
N ALA A 118 -3.42 -6.40 -4.68
CA ALA A 118 -2.30 -7.28 -4.37
C ALA A 118 -1.56 -6.82 -3.10
N ALA A 119 -1.33 -5.51 -2.95
CA ALA A 119 -0.75 -4.95 -1.73
C ALA A 119 -1.65 -5.17 -0.50
N LEU A 120 -2.97 -5.02 -0.65
CA LEU A 120 -3.95 -5.38 0.38
C LEU A 120 -3.80 -6.85 0.79
N LYS A 121 -3.72 -7.77 -0.18
CA LYS A 121 -3.55 -9.19 0.10
C LYS A 121 -2.25 -9.48 0.85
N GLY A 122 -1.17 -8.81 0.47
CA GLY A 122 0.11 -8.89 1.18
C GLY A 122 0.00 -8.43 2.63
N ALA A 123 -0.75 -7.34 2.88
CA ALA A 123 -0.92 -6.83 4.23
C ALA A 123 -1.74 -7.76 5.14
N LEU A 124 -2.77 -8.41 4.59
CA LEU A 124 -3.56 -9.43 5.28
C LEU A 124 -2.68 -10.62 5.69
N ASP A 125 -1.86 -11.13 4.76
CA ASP A 125 -0.94 -12.23 5.03
C ASP A 125 0.21 -11.82 5.98
N GLY A 126 0.46 -10.51 6.10
CA GLY A 126 1.39 -9.91 7.05
C GLY A 126 0.85 -9.75 8.47
N GLY A 127 -0.43 -10.05 8.70
CA GLY A 127 -1.05 -10.04 10.03
C GLY A 127 -1.86 -8.78 10.36
N VAL A 128 -2.06 -7.85 9.41
CA VAL A 128 -2.93 -6.68 9.61
C VAL A 128 -4.33 -6.99 9.11
N LYS A 129 -5.35 -6.76 9.94
CA LYS A 129 -6.75 -6.92 9.54
C LYS A 129 -7.21 -5.70 8.76
N VAL A 130 -7.67 -5.90 7.53
CA VAL A 130 -8.25 -4.85 6.70
C VAL A 130 -9.60 -5.32 6.17
N PRO A 131 -10.69 -4.53 6.32
CA PRO A 131 -11.98 -4.87 5.74
C PRO A 131 -11.89 -4.99 4.22
N HIS A 132 -12.31 -6.14 3.67
CA HIS A 132 -12.23 -6.41 2.24
C HIS A 132 -13.29 -7.42 1.79
N ALA A 133 -13.67 -7.35 0.51
CA ALA A 133 -14.46 -8.38 -0.14
C ALA A 133 -13.53 -9.40 -0.83
N PRO A 134 -13.82 -10.71 -0.76
CA PRO A 134 -12.95 -11.76 -1.30
C PRO A 134 -12.78 -11.65 -2.83
N ASP A 135 -13.83 -11.24 -3.54
CA ASP A 135 -13.87 -11.17 -5.01
C ASP A 135 -12.94 -10.12 -5.61
N VAL A 136 -12.50 -9.16 -4.78
CA VAL A 136 -11.66 -8.04 -5.23
C VAL A 136 -10.18 -8.43 -5.27
N LEU A 137 -9.81 -9.51 -4.58
CA LEU A 137 -8.44 -9.97 -4.45
C LEU A 137 -7.96 -10.64 -5.75
N PRO A 138 -6.71 -10.40 -6.17
CA PRO A 138 -6.14 -11.10 -7.32
C PRO A 138 -6.01 -12.60 -7.07
N ALA A 139 -6.20 -13.40 -8.12
CA ALA A 139 -5.92 -14.83 -8.11
C ALA A 139 -4.45 -15.12 -7.73
N LYS A 140 -4.21 -16.25 -7.07
CA LYS A 140 -2.86 -16.68 -6.62
C LYS A 140 -1.86 -16.73 -7.78
N GLU A 141 -2.26 -17.26 -8.92
CA GLU A 141 -1.43 -17.32 -10.14
C GLU A 141 -0.94 -15.94 -10.59
N ARG A 142 -1.80 -14.92 -10.45
CA ARG A 142 -1.45 -13.54 -10.79
C ARG A 142 -0.49 -12.92 -9.77
N LEU A 143 -0.63 -13.27 -8.49
CA LEU A 143 0.27 -12.83 -7.43
C LEU A 143 1.68 -13.39 -7.60
N GLU A 144 1.79 -14.65 -8.02
CA GLU A 144 3.06 -15.32 -8.30
C GLU A 144 3.75 -14.81 -9.58
N GLY A 145 3.02 -14.05 -10.41
CA GLY A 145 3.57 -13.49 -11.64
C GLY A 145 3.48 -14.41 -12.86
N ALA A 146 2.66 -15.47 -12.82
CA ALA A 146 2.49 -16.42 -13.93
C ALA A 146 2.10 -15.72 -15.26
N HIS A 147 1.32 -14.64 -15.17
CA HIS A 147 0.93 -13.78 -16.30
C HIS A 147 2.07 -12.95 -16.93
N ILE A 148 3.21 -12.81 -16.26
CA ILE A 148 4.38 -12.07 -16.76
C ILE A 148 5.42 -13.07 -17.26
N ASN A 149 5.83 -13.97 -16.38
CA ASN A 149 6.78 -15.02 -16.69
C ASN A 149 6.63 -16.15 -15.64
N PRO A 150 6.38 -17.41 -16.06
CA PRO A 150 6.28 -18.56 -15.16
C PRO A 150 7.50 -18.74 -14.25
N SER A 151 8.70 -18.33 -14.69
CA SER A 151 9.94 -18.45 -13.91
C SER A 151 10.02 -17.52 -12.69
N LEU A 152 9.11 -16.55 -12.55
CA LEU A 152 9.08 -15.62 -11.41
C LEU A 152 8.54 -16.23 -10.11
N LYS A 153 7.99 -17.44 -10.16
CA LYS A 153 7.48 -18.13 -8.96
C LYS A 153 8.57 -18.42 -7.93
N ALA A 154 9.72 -18.92 -8.37
CA ALA A 154 10.84 -19.23 -7.49
C ALA A 154 11.39 -18.00 -6.71
N PRO A 155 11.71 -16.86 -7.36
CA PRO A 155 12.14 -15.67 -6.63
C PRO A 155 11.02 -15.06 -5.78
N PHE A 156 9.75 -15.22 -6.17
CA PHE A 156 8.61 -14.76 -5.37
C PHE A 156 8.52 -15.50 -4.03
N ASP A 157 8.57 -16.83 -4.06
CA ASP A 157 8.50 -17.64 -2.85
C ASP A 157 9.72 -17.43 -1.94
N ALA A 158 10.91 -17.25 -2.53
CA ALA A 158 12.13 -16.91 -1.80
C ALA A 158 12.01 -15.57 -1.07
N ALA A 159 11.61 -14.51 -1.78
CA ALA A 159 11.42 -13.18 -1.20
C ALA A 159 10.32 -13.18 -0.13
N ARG A 160 9.20 -13.88 -0.38
CA ARG A 160 8.11 -14.04 0.59
C ARG A 160 8.57 -14.71 1.87
N LYS A 161 9.32 -15.83 1.78
CA LYS A 161 9.89 -16.52 2.95
C LYS A 161 10.87 -15.64 3.71
N GLN A 162 11.73 -14.93 2.99
CA GLN A 162 12.72 -14.04 3.61
C GLN A 162 12.04 -12.88 4.36
N ILE A 163 11.00 -12.26 3.79
CA ILE A 163 10.23 -11.20 4.46
C ILE A 163 9.47 -11.74 5.68
N LEU A 164 8.95 -12.96 5.60
CA LEU A 164 8.26 -13.60 6.74
C LEU A 164 9.22 -13.99 7.86
N GLY A 165 10.45 -14.37 7.54
CA GLY A 165 11.50 -14.74 8.50
C GLY A 165 12.36 -13.58 8.99
N ASP A 166 12.25 -12.38 8.40
CA ASP A 166 13.03 -11.23 8.84
C ASP A 166 12.37 -10.54 10.05
N GLU A 167 12.76 -10.98 11.24
CA GLU A 167 12.36 -10.36 12.51
C GLU A 167 13.02 -8.98 12.73
N ARG A 168 14.05 -8.63 11.94
CA ARG A 168 14.85 -7.42 12.19
C ARG A 168 14.13 -6.14 11.79
N GLY A 169 13.20 -6.17 10.83
CA GLY A 169 12.29 -5.07 10.48
C GLY A 169 12.92 -3.78 9.92
N ASP A 170 14.22 -3.55 10.16
CA ASP A 170 14.91 -2.27 10.01
C ASP A 170 16.17 -2.36 9.13
N ARG A 171 16.15 -3.14 8.03
CA ARG A 171 17.17 -2.90 7.01
C ARG A 171 16.82 -1.64 6.20
N PRO A 172 17.78 -0.69 6.09
CA PRO A 172 17.57 0.63 5.50
C PRO A 172 17.22 0.58 4.01
#